data_AF-A0A448PE93-F1
#
_entry.id   AF-A0A448PE93-F1
#
_cell.length_a   1.000
_cell.length_b   1.000
_cell.length_c   1.000
_cell.angle_alpha   90.00
_cell.angle_beta   90.00
_cell.angle_gamma   90.00
#
_symmetry.space_group_name_H-M   'P 1'
#
loop_
_entity.id
_entity.type
_entity.pdbx_description
1 polymer ?
#
loop_
_entity_poly.entity_id
_entity_poly.type
_entity_poly.pdbx_seq_one_letter_code
_entity_poly.pdbx_strand_id
1 'polypeptide(L)'
;MPKALGSKGLLELYAPYFPLLSSTAKAFVASGRNGAEPGIELDAFLQGMFLEDIEVPIELLDITEAEVRGGWDPDLTERTLGWIAKHREKNAQRSR
;
A
#
# COMPACT_ATOMS: atom_id res chain seq x y z
N MET A 1 -16.82 6.63 17.85
CA MET A 1 -16.37 5.82 16.70
C MET A 1 -15.10 6.48 16.20
N PRO A 2 -13.93 5.82 16.21
CA PRO A 2 -12.76 6.36 15.50
C PRO A 2 -13.16 6.57 14.03
N LYS A 3 -12.84 7.75 13.49
CA LYS A 3 -13.16 8.11 12.11
C LYS A 3 -12.27 7.28 11.19
N ALA A 4 -12.85 6.60 10.19
CA ALA A 4 -12.08 5.90 9.17
C ALA A 4 -11.05 6.86 8.56
N LEU A 5 -9.80 6.40 8.46
CA LEU A 5 -8.67 7.18 7.96
C LEU A 5 -8.89 7.55 6.48
N GLY A 6 -9.53 6.64 5.74
CA GLY A 6 -9.74 6.72 4.30
C GLY A 6 -8.44 6.58 3.51
N SER A 7 -8.56 6.37 2.21
CA SER A 7 -7.42 6.16 1.31
C SER A 7 -6.40 7.30 1.34
N LYS A 8 -6.84 8.55 1.53
CA LYS A 8 -5.95 9.70 1.67
C LYS A 8 -5.13 9.65 2.97
N GLY A 9 -5.76 9.32 4.09
CA GLY A 9 -5.04 9.18 5.35
C GLY A 9 -4.00 8.06 5.29
N LEU A 10 -4.30 6.96 4.60
CA LEU A 10 -3.33 5.88 4.41
C LEU A 10 -2.12 6.37 3.62
N LEU A 11 -2.31 7.10 2.52
CA LEU A 11 -1.18 7.64 1.75
C LEU A 11 -0.26 8.53 2.58
N GLU A 12 -0.80 9.31 3.53
CA GLU A 12 0.00 10.10 4.46
C GLU A 12 0.87 9.22 5.37
N LEU A 13 0.36 8.05 5.79
CA LEU A 13 1.15 7.06 6.54
C LEU A 13 2.25 6.39 5.68
N TYR A 14 2.01 6.23 4.37
CA TYR A 14 2.98 5.66 3.42
C TYR A 14 3.98 6.70 2.87
N ALA A 15 3.71 8.00 3.04
CA ALA A 15 4.56 9.07 2.52
C ALA A 15 6.05 8.97 2.93
N PRO A 16 6.42 8.57 4.16
CA PRO A 16 7.82 8.39 4.55
C PRO A 16 8.57 7.29 3.77
N TYR A 17 7.86 6.36 3.15
CA TYR A 17 8.46 5.27 2.35
C TYR A 17 8.64 5.66 0.89
N PHE A 18 7.93 6.69 0.40
CA PHE A 18 8.07 7.13 -0.99
C PHE A 18 9.52 7.49 -1.37
N PRO A 19 10.31 8.21 -0.55
CA PRO A 19 11.70 8.50 -0.86
C PRO A 19 12.57 7.26 -1.05
N LEU A 20 12.23 6.13 -0.41
CA LEU A 20 12.99 4.88 -0.48
C LEU A 20 12.86 4.17 -1.84
N LEU A 21 11.83 4.47 -2.61
CA LEU A 21 11.64 3.90 -3.94
C LEU A 21 12.71 4.41 -4.92
N SER A 22 13.18 3.51 -5.79
CA SER A 22 14.02 3.88 -6.94
C SER A 22 13.29 4.89 -7.85
N SER A 23 14.02 5.64 -8.67
CA SER A 23 13.41 6.54 -9.66
C SER A 23 12.45 5.80 -10.61
N THR A 24 12.78 4.55 -10.96
CA THR A 24 11.94 3.68 -11.78
C THR A 24 10.65 3.30 -11.07
N ALA A 25 10.71 2.89 -9.80
CA ALA A 25 9.52 2.57 -9.02
C ALA A 25 8.66 3.82 -8.73
N LYS A 26 9.28 4.99 -8.49
CA LYS A 26 8.55 6.26 -8.39
C LYS A 26 7.82 6.60 -9.68
N ALA A 27 8.46 6.39 -10.83
CA ALA A 27 7.83 6.59 -12.13
C ALA A 27 6.69 5.59 -12.39
N PHE A 28 6.83 4.33 -11.94
CA PHE A 28 5.77 3.31 -12.00
C PHE A 28 4.57 3.67 -11.13
N VAL A 29 4.80 4.05 -9.87
CA VAL A 29 3.72 4.52 -8.98
C VAL A 29 3.06 5.77 -9.57
N ALA A 30 3.84 6.69 -10.13
CA ALA A 30 3.33 7.91 -10.77
C ALA A 30 2.59 7.66 -12.09
N SER A 31 2.94 6.64 -12.87
CA SER A 31 2.20 6.31 -14.09
C SER A 31 0.82 5.73 -13.79
N GLY A 32 0.64 5.11 -12.62
CA GLY A 32 -0.66 4.73 -12.06
C GLY A 32 -1.47 5.88 -11.46
N ARG A 33 -0.87 7.07 -11.27
CA ARG A 33 -1.48 8.24 -10.57
C ARG A 33 -2.27 9.21 -11.46
N ASN A 34 -2.26 9.07 -12.78
CA ASN A 34 -2.79 10.11 -13.67
C ASN A 34 -4.33 10.25 -13.55
N GLY A 35 -4.79 11.12 -12.63
CA GLY A 35 -6.21 11.29 -12.27
C GLY A 35 -6.79 10.18 -11.38
N ALA A 36 -5.94 9.31 -10.82
CA ALA A 36 -6.39 8.14 -10.07
C ALA A 36 -6.80 8.48 -8.64
N GLU A 37 -7.85 7.80 -8.14
CA GLU A 37 -8.29 7.95 -6.76
C GLU A 37 -7.19 7.50 -5.77
N PRO A 38 -7.12 8.09 -4.57
CA PRO A 38 -6.12 7.76 -3.55
C PRO A 38 -5.93 6.27 -3.25
N GLY A 39 -6.97 5.45 -3.43
CA GLY A 39 -6.85 4.00 -3.25
C GLY A 39 -6.02 3.30 -4.33
N ILE A 40 -6.14 3.73 -5.60
CA ILE A 40 -5.34 3.21 -6.71
C ILE A 40 -3.87 3.57 -6.51
N GLU A 41 -3.62 4.77 -6.01
CA GLU A 41 -2.28 5.21 -5.66
C GLU A 41 -1.66 4.32 -4.58
N LEU A 42 -2.41 4.03 -3.49
CA LEU A 42 -1.90 3.17 -2.42
C LEU A 42 -1.61 1.75 -2.90
N ASP A 43 -2.48 1.19 -3.74
CA ASP A 43 -2.28 -0.11 -4.36
C ASP A 43 -0.98 -0.15 -5.19
N ALA A 44 -0.73 0.87 -6.01
CA ALA A 44 0.52 1.00 -6.78
C ALA A 44 1.75 1.14 -5.87
N PHE A 45 1.63 1.87 -4.76
CA PHE A 45 2.66 1.98 -3.74
C PHE A 45 3.04 0.63 -3.15
N LEU A 46 2.06 -0.15 -2.73
CA LEU A 46 2.27 -1.48 -2.16
C LEU A 46 2.96 -2.41 -3.17
N GLN A 47 2.55 -2.35 -4.44
CA GLN A 47 3.22 -3.08 -5.51
C GLN A 47 4.69 -2.64 -5.68
N GLY A 48 4.94 -1.33 -5.75
CA GLY A 48 6.28 -0.77 -5.93
C GLY A 48 7.23 -1.15 -4.78
N MET A 49 6.76 -1.01 -3.53
CA MET A 49 7.52 -1.41 -2.35
C MET A 49 7.83 -2.92 -2.34
N PHE A 50 6.87 -3.75 -2.77
CA PHE A 50 7.09 -5.19 -2.85
C PHE A 50 8.20 -5.54 -3.85
N LEU A 51 8.16 -4.93 -5.04
CA LEU A 51 9.14 -5.14 -6.11
C LEU A 51 10.54 -4.63 -5.74
N GLU A 52 10.62 -3.50 -5.05
CA GLU A 52 11.87 -2.89 -4.57
C GLU A 52 12.37 -3.48 -3.25
N ASP A 53 11.74 -4.54 -2.76
CA ASP A 53 12.18 -5.25 -1.56
C ASP A 53 12.17 -4.40 -0.28
N ILE A 54 11.32 -3.37 -0.25
CA ILE A 54 11.14 -2.47 0.89
C ILE A 54 10.15 -3.09 1.86
N GLU A 55 10.58 -3.22 3.11
CA GLU A 55 9.75 -3.74 4.19
C GLU A 55 8.66 -2.74 4.57
N VAL A 56 7.41 -3.22 4.63
CA VAL A 56 6.27 -2.48 5.17
C VAL A 56 6.03 -2.98 6.60
N PRO A 57 5.97 -2.11 7.63
CA PRO A 57 5.68 -2.54 8.99
C PRO A 57 4.33 -3.27 9.08
N ILE A 58 4.28 -4.32 9.91
CA ILE A 58 3.05 -5.12 10.11
C ILE A 58 1.89 -4.25 10.59
N GLU A 59 2.14 -3.32 11.52
CA GLU A 59 1.10 -2.40 12.01
C GLU A 59 0.49 -1.55 10.88
N LEU A 60 1.31 -1.13 9.92
CA LEU A 60 0.84 -0.36 8.77
C LEU A 60 0.02 -1.23 7.81
N LEU A 61 0.39 -2.50 7.63
CA LEU A 61 -0.39 -3.48 6.88
C LEU A 61 -1.74 -3.78 7.55
N ASP A 62 -1.79 -3.89 8.88
CA ASP A 62 -3.02 -4.11 9.65
C ASP A 62 -3.99 -2.92 9.51
N ILE A 63 -3.48 -1.69 9.65
CA ILE A 63 -4.27 -0.46 9.44
C ILE A 63 -4.82 -0.42 8.02
N THR A 64 -3.98 -0.72 7.03
CA THR A 64 -4.37 -0.70 5.61
C THR A 64 -5.44 -1.74 5.32
N GLU A 65 -5.29 -2.97 5.83
CA GLU A 65 -6.28 -4.02 5.67
C GLU A 65 -7.64 -3.63 6.25
N ALA A 66 -7.66 -3.05 7.46
CA ALA A 66 -8.90 -2.61 8.10
C ALA A 66 -9.62 -1.53 7.28
N GLU A 67 -8.88 -0.54 6.76
CA GLU A 67 -9.44 0.53 5.94
C GLU A 67 -9.95 0.05 4.59
N VAL A 68 -9.20 -0.83 3.91
CA VAL A 68 -9.56 -1.39 2.60
C VAL A 68 -10.84 -2.23 2.71
N ARG A 69 -10.96 -3.06 3.75
CA ARG A 69 -12.19 -3.82 4.05
C ARG A 69 -13.37 -2.92 4.46
N GLY A 70 -13.11 -1.67 4.83
CA GLY A 70 -14.08 -0.71 5.35
C GLY A 70 -14.99 -0.06 4.30
N GLY A 71 -14.80 -0.34 3.01
CA GLY A 71 -15.72 0.10 1.96
C GLY A 71 -15.05 0.68 0.72
N TRP A 72 -13.87 0.19 0.35
CA TRP A 72 -13.28 0.52 -0.96
C TRP A 72 -14.03 -0.19 -2.09
N ASP A 73 -13.73 0.23 -3.32
CA ASP A 73 -14.15 -0.51 -4.51
C ASP A 73 -13.75 -2.01 -4.38
N PRO A 74 -14.66 -2.97 -4.69
CA PRO A 74 -14.39 -4.39 -4.48
C PRO A 74 -13.17 -4.93 -5.24
N ASP A 75 -12.97 -4.51 -6.49
CA ASP A 75 -11.86 -5.00 -7.32
C ASP A 75 -10.53 -4.46 -6.79
N LEU A 76 -10.51 -3.18 -6.40
CA LEU A 76 -9.36 -2.57 -5.75
C LEU A 76 -9.08 -3.21 -4.38
N THR A 77 -10.14 -3.53 -3.62
CA THR A 77 -10.05 -4.21 -2.32
C THR A 77 -9.35 -5.54 -2.45
N GLU A 78 -9.81 -6.41 -3.36
CA GLU A 78 -9.20 -7.72 -3.59
C GLU A 78 -7.72 -7.60 -3.97
N ARG A 79 -7.40 -6.69 -4.90
CA ARG A 79 -6.04 -6.48 -5.38
C ARG A 79 -5.11 -5.99 -4.26
N THR A 80 -5.55 -5.00 -3.49
CA THR A 80 -4.78 -4.43 -2.37
C THR A 80 -4.58 -5.45 -1.25
N LEU A 81 -5.60 -6.25 -0.91
CA LEU A 81 -5.46 -7.36 0.04
C LEU A 81 -4.44 -8.40 -0.44
N GLY A 82 -4.39 -8.67 -1.75
CA GLY A 82 -3.37 -9.53 -2.36
C GLY A 82 -1.94 -9.00 -2.14
N TRP A 83 -1.72 -7.68 -2.25
CA TRP A 83 -0.42 -7.09 -1.93
C TRP A 83 -0.08 -7.17 -0.44
N ILE A 84 -1.04 -6.91 0.44
CA ILE A 84 -0.85 -7.03 1.89
C ILE A 84 -0.40 -8.45 2.26
N ALA A 85 -1.06 -9.49 1.72
CA ALA A 85 -0.69 -10.87 1.97
C ALA A 85 0.75 -11.17 1.54
N LYS A 86 1.16 -10.71 0.35
CA LYS A 86 2.54 -10.87 -0.15
C LYS A 86 3.57 -10.19 0.74
N HIS A 87 3.29 -8.98 1.23
CA HIS A 87 4.16 -8.27 2.18
C HIS A 87 4.29 -9.02 3.49
N ARG A 88 3.19 -9.52 4.07
CA ARG A 88 3.22 -10.33 5.30
C ARG A 88 4.06 -11.59 5.14
N GLU A 89 3.87 -12.32 4.05
CA GLU A 89 4.66 -13.52 3.75
C GLU A 89 6.16 -13.20 3.67
N LYS A 90 6.49 -12.13 2.95
CA LYS A 90 7.87 -11.66 2.79
C LYS A 90 8.53 -11.25 4.11
N ASN A 91 7.81 -10.51 4.96
CA ASN A 91 8.31 -10.13 6.29
C ASN A 91 8.54 -11.37 7.18
N ALA A 92 7.65 -12.36 7.09
CA ALA A 92 7.79 -13.62 7.83
C ALA A 92 9.01 -14.44 7.37
N GLN A 93 9.36 -14.39 6.08
CA GLN A 93 10.56 -15.03 5.54
C GLN A 93 11.86 -14.34 6.01
N ARG A 94 11.85 -13.01 6.18
CA ARG A 94 13.01 -12.24 6.67
C ARG A 94 13.29 -12.42 8.17
N SER A 95 12.26 -12.76 8.93
CA SER A 95 12.35 -12.95 10.38
C SER A 95 12.83 -14.35 10.77
N ARG A 96 13.16 -15.21 9.79
CA ARG A 96 13.69 -16.57 9.97
C ARG A 96 15.20 -16.58 9.75
#